data_AF-A0A7H0XJU4-F1
#
_entry.id   AF-A0A7H0XJU4-F1
#
_cell.length_a   1.000
_cell.length_b   1.000
_cell.length_c   1.000
_cell.angle_alpha   90.00
_cell.angle_beta   90.00
_cell.angle_gamma   90.00
#
_symmetry.space_group_name_H-M   'P 1'
#
loop_
_entity.id
_entity.type
_entity.pdbx_description
1 polymer ?
#
loop_
_entity_poly.entity_id
_entity_poly.type
_entity_poly.pdbx_seq_one_letter_code
_entity_poly.pdbx_strand_id
1 'polypeptide(L)'
;GASGRYEGKITRNSERFKELTPNYNPDIIFKDEENTGADRLMTQRCKDKLNSLAISVMNQWPGVKLRVTEGWDEDGHHSEESLHYEGRAVDITTSDRDRSKYGMLARLAVEAGFDWVYYESKAHIHCSVKAENSVAAKSGGCFPGLATVSLEDGVTKFVKDLNPGDRILAADEQGKLVYGDFIMFLDKEATAKKLFYVIETKEPQKTITLTAAHLLFLSPNMTSNAMSFQAAFASKVRPGQVIYIAERNNKQLKAVTVEHVYLKEYMGAYAPLTTQGTILINGVLASCYAVIEEHKWAHWAFAPLRMSY
;
A
#
# COMPACT_ATOMS: atom_id res chain seq x y z
N GLY A 1 -0.48 18.25 0.88
CA GLY A 1 -1.03 17.09 1.59
C GLY A 1 -2.03 16.28 0.77
N ALA A 2 -1.94 16.26 -0.57
CA ALA A 2 -2.83 15.51 -1.46
C ALA A 2 -1.95 14.75 -2.47
N SER A 3 -2.20 14.87 -3.78
CA SER A 3 -1.42 14.20 -4.84
C SER A 3 0.00 14.73 -5.06
N GLY A 4 0.50 15.70 -4.28
CA GLY A 4 1.87 16.22 -4.45
C GLY A 4 2.00 17.26 -5.56
N ARG A 5 3.24 17.67 -5.87
CA ARG A 5 3.50 18.71 -6.89
C ARG A 5 3.43 18.12 -8.30
N TYR A 6 3.17 19.00 -9.26
CA TYR A 6 3.43 18.77 -10.68
C TYR A 6 4.95 18.76 -10.91
N GLU A 7 5.44 17.76 -11.63
CA GLU A 7 6.84 17.51 -12.00
C GLU A 7 7.12 17.84 -13.48
N GLY A 8 6.09 18.05 -14.31
CA GLY A 8 6.18 18.44 -15.71
C GLY A 8 5.50 17.46 -16.67
N LYS A 9 4.93 17.99 -17.76
CA LYS A 9 4.18 17.23 -18.79
C LYS A 9 5.03 16.12 -19.39
N ILE A 10 4.46 14.92 -19.44
CA ILE A 10 4.98 13.77 -20.16
C ILE A 10 4.39 13.80 -21.57
N THR A 11 5.23 13.68 -22.60
CA THR A 11 4.81 13.57 -24.00
C THR A 11 5.26 12.22 -24.55
N ARG A 12 4.68 11.72 -25.65
CA ARG A 12 5.05 10.41 -26.25
C ARG A 12 6.56 10.28 -26.53
N ASN A 13 7.22 11.40 -26.81
CA ASN A 13 8.64 11.45 -27.16
C ASN A 13 9.56 11.81 -25.98
N SER A 14 9.03 12.02 -24.77
CA SER A 14 9.85 12.36 -23.62
C SER A 14 10.46 11.14 -22.94
N GLU A 15 11.63 11.29 -22.31
CA GLU A 15 12.27 10.19 -21.56
C GLU A 15 11.40 9.64 -20.43
N ARG A 16 10.50 10.48 -19.89
CA ARG A 16 9.57 10.13 -18.82
C ARG A 16 8.37 9.31 -19.30
N PHE A 17 8.16 9.14 -20.61
CA PHE A 17 7.07 8.32 -21.13
C PHE A 17 7.15 6.86 -20.65
N LYS A 18 8.37 6.36 -20.40
CA LYS A 18 8.62 5.03 -19.80
C LYS A 18 8.07 4.86 -18.37
N GLU A 19 7.71 5.96 -17.70
CA GLU A 19 7.07 5.94 -16.37
C GLU A 19 5.58 5.54 -16.47
N LEU A 20 4.99 5.63 -17.66
CA LEU A 20 3.60 5.27 -17.91
C LEU A 20 3.51 3.81 -18.36
N THR A 21 2.55 3.09 -17.79
CA THR A 21 2.22 1.74 -18.22
C THR A 21 0.76 1.66 -18.65
N PRO A 22 0.44 0.92 -19.72
CA PRO A 22 -0.94 0.74 -20.11
C PRO A 22 -1.70 -0.14 -19.10
N ASN A 23 -2.94 0.22 -18.83
CA ASN A 23 -3.88 -0.58 -18.07
C ASN A 23 -4.87 -1.30 -19.01
N TYR A 24 -4.78 -2.63 -19.03
CA TYR A 24 -5.63 -3.53 -19.83
C TYR A 24 -6.60 -4.34 -18.96
N ASN A 25 -6.89 -3.87 -17.74
CA ASN A 25 -7.85 -4.53 -16.86
C ASN A 25 -9.22 -4.67 -17.57
N PRO A 26 -9.74 -5.89 -17.79
CA PRO A 26 -11.01 -6.12 -18.49
C PRO A 26 -12.23 -5.62 -17.72
N ASP A 27 -12.06 -5.26 -16.44
CA ASP A 27 -13.13 -4.77 -15.57
C ASP A 27 -13.23 -3.24 -15.55
N ILE A 28 -12.42 -2.57 -16.37
CA ILE A 28 -12.47 -1.12 -16.57
C ILE A 28 -12.81 -0.83 -18.03
N ILE A 29 -13.83 0.00 -18.23
CA ILE A 29 -14.17 0.53 -19.55
C ILE A 29 -13.37 1.83 -19.76
N PHE A 30 -12.57 1.89 -20.83
CA PHE A 30 -11.88 3.11 -21.25
C PHE A 30 -12.67 3.74 -22.39
N LYS A 31 -12.84 5.06 -22.37
CA LYS A 31 -13.61 5.78 -23.38
C LYS A 31 -12.82 5.89 -24.67
N ASP A 32 -11.55 6.29 -24.58
CA ASP A 32 -10.57 6.33 -25.68
C ASP A 32 -11.15 6.98 -26.95
N GLU A 33 -11.81 8.12 -26.80
CA GLU A 33 -12.37 8.86 -27.94
C GLU A 33 -11.30 9.37 -28.91
N GLU A 34 -10.07 9.54 -28.42
CA GLU A 34 -8.89 9.92 -29.19
C GLU A 34 -8.46 8.78 -30.13
N ASN A 35 -8.84 7.53 -29.84
CA ASN A 35 -8.37 6.32 -30.53
C ASN A 35 -6.84 6.17 -30.52
N THR A 36 -6.19 6.64 -29.45
CA THR A 36 -4.72 6.60 -29.29
C THR A 36 -4.29 5.70 -28.14
N GLY A 37 -5.24 5.19 -27.34
CA GLY A 37 -4.99 4.45 -26.11
C GLY A 37 -4.46 5.32 -24.96
N ALA A 38 -4.49 6.65 -25.09
CA ALA A 38 -3.94 7.58 -24.09
C ALA A 38 -4.62 7.41 -22.72
N ASP A 39 -5.93 7.22 -22.72
CA ASP A 39 -6.76 6.90 -21.55
C ASP A 39 -6.27 5.71 -20.71
N ARG A 40 -5.53 4.78 -21.32
CA ARG A 40 -5.01 3.59 -20.67
C ARG A 40 -3.65 3.83 -20.01
N LEU A 41 -2.94 4.88 -20.40
CA LEU A 41 -1.59 5.17 -19.94
C LEU A 41 -1.65 5.89 -18.60
N MET A 42 -0.98 5.32 -17.60
CA MET A 42 -0.96 5.86 -16.25
C MET A 42 0.27 5.37 -15.48
N THR A 43 0.63 6.05 -14.39
CA THR A 43 1.68 5.56 -13.49
C THR A 43 1.29 4.25 -12.82
N GLN A 44 2.27 3.48 -12.34
CA GLN A 44 2.01 2.21 -11.66
C GLN A 44 1.09 2.39 -10.43
N ARG A 45 1.32 3.42 -9.61
CA ARG A 45 0.45 3.75 -8.49
C ARG A 45 -0.98 4.05 -8.94
N CYS A 46 -1.16 4.83 -10.01
CA CYS A 46 -2.49 5.14 -10.53
C CYS A 46 -3.20 3.85 -10.96
N LYS A 47 -2.49 2.96 -11.68
CA LYS A 47 -2.98 1.64 -12.08
C LYS A 47 -3.41 0.78 -10.89
N ASP A 48 -2.62 0.71 -9.84
CA ASP A 48 -2.93 -0.08 -8.64
C ASP A 48 -4.20 0.43 -7.95
N LYS A 49 -4.33 1.75 -7.78
CA LYS A 49 -5.51 2.39 -7.15
C LYS A 49 -6.75 2.23 -8.02
N LEU A 50 -6.62 2.39 -9.32
CA LEU A 50 -7.71 2.24 -10.28
C LEU A 50 -8.23 0.79 -10.35
N ASN A 51 -7.32 -0.19 -10.33
CA ASN A 51 -7.68 -1.61 -10.33
C ASN A 51 -8.39 -2.02 -9.03
N SER A 52 -7.93 -1.51 -7.88
CA SER A 52 -8.61 -1.69 -6.60
C SER A 52 -10.04 -1.10 -6.64
N LEU A 53 -10.17 0.12 -7.16
CA LEU A 53 -11.48 0.77 -7.32
C LEU A 53 -12.42 -0.03 -8.23
N ALA A 54 -11.92 -0.61 -9.33
CA ALA A 54 -12.72 -1.40 -10.25
C ALA A 54 -13.42 -2.58 -9.55
N ILE A 55 -12.71 -3.26 -8.65
CA ILE A 55 -13.26 -4.34 -7.83
C ILE A 55 -14.36 -3.81 -6.91
N SER A 56 -14.10 -2.70 -6.21
CA SER A 56 -15.08 -2.07 -5.31
C SER A 56 -16.36 -1.64 -6.03
N VAL A 57 -16.24 -1.10 -7.26
CA VAL A 57 -17.40 -0.69 -8.08
C VAL A 57 -18.27 -1.89 -8.45
N MET A 58 -17.67 -2.99 -8.89
CA MET A 58 -18.42 -4.20 -9.26
C MET A 58 -19.10 -4.84 -8.05
N ASN A 59 -18.47 -4.79 -6.88
CA ASN A 59 -19.07 -5.28 -5.63
C ASN A 59 -20.21 -4.38 -5.14
N GLN A 60 -20.05 -3.07 -5.27
CA GLN A 60 -21.07 -2.10 -4.84
C GLN A 60 -22.31 -2.14 -5.74
N TRP A 61 -22.13 -2.37 -7.04
CA TRP A 61 -23.20 -2.40 -8.04
C TRP A 61 -23.02 -3.59 -9.00
N PRO A 62 -23.66 -4.74 -8.72
CA PRO A 62 -23.60 -5.90 -9.59
C PRO A 62 -23.99 -5.56 -11.04
N GLY A 63 -23.14 -5.91 -12.00
CA GLY A 63 -23.34 -5.62 -13.42
C GLY A 63 -22.86 -4.24 -13.90
N VAL A 64 -22.35 -3.40 -13.00
CA VAL A 64 -21.76 -2.08 -13.34
C VAL A 64 -20.24 -2.17 -13.20
N LYS A 65 -19.52 -1.63 -14.19
CA LYS A 65 -18.06 -1.53 -14.20
C LYS A 65 -17.60 -0.11 -13.95
N LEU A 66 -16.34 0.04 -13.53
CA LEU A 66 -15.67 1.32 -13.52
C LEU A 66 -15.44 1.78 -14.97
N ARG A 67 -15.57 3.08 -15.23
CA ARG A 67 -15.33 3.65 -16.55
C ARG A 67 -14.46 4.90 -16.46
N VAL A 68 -13.30 4.88 -17.12
CA VAL A 68 -12.42 6.03 -17.30
C VAL A 68 -12.87 6.82 -18.53
N THR A 69 -12.96 8.14 -18.37
CA THR A 69 -13.25 9.09 -19.47
C THR A 69 -12.05 9.88 -19.92
N GLU A 70 -11.09 10.11 -19.02
CA GLU A 70 -9.82 10.78 -19.29
C GLU A 70 -8.76 10.12 -18.43
N GLY A 71 -7.61 9.80 -19.03
CA GLY A 71 -6.43 9.26 -18.36
C GLY A 71 -5.23 10.20 -18.49
N TRP A 72 -4.17 9.72 -19.14
CA TRP A 72 -3.05 10.59 -19.54
C TRP A 72 -3.44 11.42 -20.76
N ASP A 73 -3.38 12.74 -20.64
CA ASP A 73 -3.76 13.68 -21.71
C ASP A 73 -2.53 14.19 -22.47
N GLU A 74 -2.55 14.05 -23.79
CA GLU A 74 -1.54 14.60 -24.70
C GLU A 74 -1.96 15.91 -25.38
N ASP A 75 -3.26 16.16 -25.48
CA ASP A 75 -3.87 17.21 -26.31
C ASP A 75 -3.96 18.57 -25.60
N GLY A 76 -3.90 18.59 -24.27
CA GLY A 76 -3.85 19.86 -23.52
C GLY A 76 -5.22 20.38 -23.10
N HIS A 77 -6.17 19.50 -22.83
CA HIS A 77 -7.55 19.85 -22.48
C HIS A 77 -7.73 20.26 -21.00
N HIS A 78 -6.68 20.20 -20.19
CA HIS A 78 -6.70 20.55 -18.78
C HIS A 78 -5.89 21.82 -18.45
N SER A 79 -5.98 22.31 -17.21
CA SER A 79 -5.16 23.43 -16.71
C SER A 79 -3.66 23.17 -16.84
N GLU A 80 -2.84 24.22 -16.95
CA GLU A 80 -1.39 24.14 -17.26
C GLU A 80 -0.57 23.14 -16.42
N GLU A 81 -0.90 22.97 -15.14
CA GLU A 81 -0.21 22.06 -14.20
C GLU A 81 -1.04 20.81 -13.86
N SER A 82 -1.92 20.37 -14.77
CA SER A 82 -2.76 19.20 -14.56
C SER A 82 -1.95 17.92 -14.40
N LEU A 83 -2.37 17.08 -13.45
CA LEU A 83 -1.77 15.76 -13.23
C LEU A 83 -2.15 14.73 -14.30
N HIS A 84 -3.14 15.03 -15.16
CA HIS A 84 -3.43 14.23 -16.35
C HIS A 84 -2.21 14.20 -17.29
N TYR A 85 -1.47 15.30 -17.41
CA TYR A 85 -0.25 15.39 -18.22
C TYR A 85 0.89 14.48 -17.74
N GLU A 86 0.78 13.90 -16.56
CA GLU A 86 1.76 12.98 -15.98
C GLU A 86 1.22 11.56 -15.82
N GLY A 87 0.02 11.26 -16.34
CA GLY A 87 -0.64 9.97 -16.15
C GLY A 87 -0.91 9.64 -14.67
N ARG A 88 -1.03 10.69 -13.84
CA ARG A 88 -1.25 10.61 -12.39
C ARG A 88 -2.67 10.97 -12.00
N ALA A 89 -3.52 11.28 -12.95
CA ALA A 89 -4.93 11.56 -12.74
C ALA A 89 -5.79 10.77 -13.72
N VAL A 90 -7.04 10.58 -13.32
CA VAL A 90 -8.10 9.98 -14.11
C VAL A 90 -9.41 10.68 -13.81
N ASP A 91 -10.24 10.85 -14.83
CA ASP A 91 -11.65 11.18 -14.66
C ASP A 91 -12.48 9.91 -14.85
N ILE A 92 -13.35 9.64 -13.88
CA ILE A 92 -14.06 8.38 -13.77
C ILE A 92 -15.57 8.55 -13.65
N THR A 93 -16.27 7.52 -14.11
CA THR A 93 -17.71 7.35 -14.13
C THR A 93 -18.05 5.88 -13.86
N THR A 94 -19.32 5.58 -13.65
CA THR A 94 -19.82 4.20 -13.76
C THR A 94 -20.13 3.86 -15.22
N SER A 95 -20.04 2.59 -15.60
CA SER A 95 -20.25 2.15 -17.00
C SER A 95 -21.67 2.43 -17.52
N ASP A 96 -22.66 2.45 -16.63
CA ASP A 96 -24.05 2.80 -16.92
C ASP A 96 -24.30 4.32 -16.97
N ARG A 97 -23.29 5.13 -16.61
CA ARG A 97 -23.31 6.61 -16.60
C ARG A 97 -24.43 7.18 -15.72
N ASP A 98 -24.86 6.44 -14.70
CA ASP A 98 -25.84 6.91 -13.72
C ASP A 98 -25.18 7.88 -12.73
N ARG A 99 -25.43 9.17 -12.96
CA ARG A 99 -24.86 10.27 -12.17
C ARG A 99 -25.27 10.23 -10.69
N SER A 100 -26.36 9.57 -10.34
CA SER A 100 -26.76 9.42 -8.93
C SER A 100 -25.76 8.57 -8.13
N LYS A 101 -24.97 7.73 -8.81
CA LYS A 101 -23.93 6.87 -8.21
C LYS A 101 -22.62 7.61 -7.92
N TYR A 102 -22.40 8.77 -8.52
CA TYR A 102 -21.07 9.40 -8.55
C TYR A 102 -20.58 9.88 -7.19
N GLY A 103 -21.49 10.31 -6.30
CA GLY A 103 -21.12 10.64 -4.92
C GLY A 103 -20.55 9.43 -4.17
N MET A 104 -21.16 8.25 -4.36
CA MET A 104 -20.64 7.00 -3.79
C MET A 104 -19.38 6.53 -4.53
N LEU A 105 -19.30 6.69 -5.85
CA LEU A 105 -18.09 6.39 -6.62
C LEU A 105 -16.88 7.18 -6.11
N ALA A 106 -17.06 8.46 -5.78
CA ALA A 106 -16.02 9.28 -5.16
C ALA A 106 -15.62 8.74 -3.79
N ARG A 107 -16.56 8.30 -2.95
CA ARG A 107 -16.24 7.65 -1.68
C ARG A 107 -15.41 6.37 -1.89
N LEU A 108 -15.81 5.51 -2.82
CA LEU A 108 -15.07 4.29 -3.14
C LEU A 108 -13.67 4.60 -3.65
N ALA A 109 -13.47 5.68 -4.41
CA ALA A 109 -12.15 6.11 -4.87
C ALA A 109 -11.24 6.55 -3.70
N VAL A 110 -11.80 7.23 -2.70
CA VAL A 110 -11.07 7.55 -1.46
C VAL A 110 -10.65 6.26 -0.75
N GLU A 111 -11.55 5.30 -0.61
CA GLU A 111 -11.30 4.01 0.04
C GLU A 111 -10.32 3.12 -0.74
N ALA A 112 -10.34 3.19 -2.08
CA ALA A 112 -9.37 2.55 -2.95
C ALA A 112 -7.95 3.12 -2.76
N GLY A 113 -7.84 4.30 -2.15
CA GLY A 113 -6.58 4.92 -1.74
C GLY A 113 -5.99 5.87 -2.78
N PHE A 114 -6.83 6.52 -3.58
CA PHE A 114 -6.42 7.69 -4.35
C PHE A 114 -5.97 8.82 -3.39
N ASP A 115 -4.90 9.54 -3.74
CA ASP A 115 -4.30 10.55 -2.87
C ASP A 115 -5.09 11.86 -2.84
N TRP A 116 -5.91 12.08 -3.88
CA TRP A 116 -6.90 13.14 -3.93
C TRP A 116 -8.09 12.71 -4.79
N VAL A 117 -9.29 12.97 -4.29
CA VAL A 117 -10.55 12.70 -5.00
C VAL A 117 -11.36 13.98 -4.95
N TYR A 118 -11.83 14.41 -6.12
CA TYR A 118 -12.59 15.63 -6.28
C TYR A 118 -13.81 15.37 -7.14
N TYR A 119 -14.98 15.68 -6.58
CA TYR A 119 -16.21 15.71 -7.34
C TYR A 119 -16.23 16.99 -8.18
N GLU A 120 -15.47 16.99 -9.27
CA GLU A 120 -15.17 18.17 -10.09
C GLU A 120 -16.40 18.68 -10.84
N SER A 121 -17.18 17.78 -11.40
CA SER A 121 -18.32 18.13 -12.26
C SER A 121 -19.47 17.15 -12.09
N LYS A 122 -20.66 17.49 -12.57
CA LYS A 122 -21.78 16.52 -12.62
C LYS A 122 -21.53 15.35 -13.60
N ALA A 123 -20.48 15.42 -14.42
CA ALA A 123 -20.20 14.46 -15.49
C ALA A 123 -19.19 13.37 -15.10
N HIS A 124 -18.33 13.62 -14.11
CA HIS A 124 -17.27 12.70 -13.70
C HIS A 124 -16.73 13.02 -12.30
N ILE A 125 -15.99 12.08 -11.74
CA ILE A 125 -15.18 12.27 -10.54
C ILE A 125 -13.71 12.30 -10.97
N HIS A 126 -12.98 13.33 -10.53
CA HIS A 126 -11.54 13.43 -10.73
C HIS A 126 -10.82 12.69 -9.60
N CYS A 127 -9.83 11.87 -9.93
CA CYS A 127 -9.00 11.18 -8.95
C CYS A 127 -7.54 11.29 -9.36
N SER A 128 -6.64 11.54 -8.39
CA SER A 128 -5.20 11.62 -8.67
C SER A 128 -4.34 10.98 -7.60
N VAL A 129 -3.09 10.69 -7.99
CA VAL A 129 -2.10 10.04 -7.14
C VAL A 129 -0.80 10.84 -7.05
N LYS A 130 -0.06 10.59 -5.98
CA LYS A 130 1.33 11.05 -5.81
C LYS A 130 2.22 10.50 -6.92
N ALA A 131 3.24 11.29 -7.29
CA ALA A 131 4.31 10.81 -8.14
C ALA A 131 5.02 9.61 -7.50
N GLU A 132 5.47 8.69 -8.36
CA GLU A 132 6.33 7.58 -7.97
C GLU A 132 7.56 8.10 -7.22
N ASN A 133 8.11 9.26 -7.58
CA ASN A 133 9.26 9.91 -6.94
C ASN A 133 9.07 10.27 -5.46
N SER A 134 7.85 10.16 -4.90
CA SER A 134 7.69 10.13 -3.45
C SER A 134 8.30 8.84 -2.91
N VAL A 135 9.26 8.93 -1.97
CA VAL A 135 10.02 7.79 -1.41
C VAL A 135 9.11 6.62 -0.95
N ALA A 136 7.87 6.94 -0.56
CA ALA A 136 6.83 5.99 -0.14
C ALA A 136 6.04 5.30 -1.29
N ALA A 137 6.14 5.75 -2.55
CA ALA A 137 5.47 5.11 -3.68
C ALA A 137 6.37 4.06 -4.39
N LYS A 138 7.65 4.38 -4.67
CA LYS A 138 8.54 3.46 -5.43
C LYS A 138 8.86 2.12 -4.78
N SER A 139 8.80 2.03 -3.45
CA SER A 139 9.51 0.94 -2.77
C SER A 139 8.68 -0.33 -2.55
N GLY A 140 7.35 -0.28 -2.71
CA GLY A 140 6.46 -1.30 -2.15
C GLY A 140 6.64 -1.39 -0.61
N GLY A 141 5.85 -2.20 0.10
CA GLY A 141 6.15 -2.50 1.50
C GLY A 141 6.85 -3.84 1.62
N CYS A 142 8.16 -3.81 1.85
CA CYS A 142 9.00 -4.99 1.89
C CYS A 142 9.94 -4.97 3.10
N PHE A 143 10.38 -6.15 3.52
CA PHE A 143 11.48 -6.38 4.46
C PHE A 143 12.71 -6.89 3.69
N PRO A 144 13.94 -6.67 4.21
CA PRO A 144 15.12 -7.26 3.63
C PRO A 144 15.13 -8.77 3.86
N GLY A 145 15.77 -9.52 2.95
CA GLY A 145 15.77 -10.99 3.03
C GLY A 145 16.40 -11.57 4.30
N LEU A 146 17.33 -10.84 4.92
CA LEU A 146 18.02 -11.23 6.16
C LEU A 146 17.26 -10.84 7.45
N ALA A 147 16.10 -10.16 7.32
CA ALA A 147 15.21 -10.00 8.46
C ALA A 147 14.75 -11.38 8.96
N THR A 148 14.36 -11.47 10.22
CA THR A 148 14.05 -12.75 10.89
C THR A 148 12.61 -12.81 11.38
N VAL A 149 12.07 -14.03 11.42
CA VAL A 149 10.77 -14.39 11.99
C VAL A 149 10.93 -15.58 12.94
N SER A 150 10.07 -15.66 13.96
CA SER A 150 10.05 -16.79 14.89
C SER A 150 8.94 -17.77 14.50
N LEU A 151 9.26 -19.05 14.40
CA LEU A 151 8.35 -20.13 14.09
C LEU A 151 7.75 -20.72 15.37
N GLU A 152 6.65 -21.48 15.21
CA GLU A 152 5.93 -22.14 16.32
C GLU A 152 6.78 -23.18 17.05
N ASP A 153 7.69 -23.85 16.34
CA ASP A 153 8.64 -24.82 16.89
C ASP A 153 9.80 -24.16 17.68
N GLY A 154 9.83 -22.82 17.77
CA GLY A 154 10.86 -22.04 18.43
C GLY A 154 12.06 -21.70 17.54
N VAL A 155 12.11 -22.20 16.31
CA VAL A 155 13.18 -21.87 15.36
C VAL A 155 13.03 -20.44 14.87
N THR A 156 14.15 -19.76 14.62
CA THR A 156 14.17 -18.47 13.94
C THR A 156 14.62 -18.67 12.50
N LYS A 157 13.87 -18.11 11.55
CA LYS A 157 14.12 -18.24 10.11
C LYS A 157 14.31 -16.87 9.47
N PHE A 158 15.09 -16.80 8.40
CA PHE A 158 15.16 -15.59 7.59
C PHE A 158 13.90 -15.44 6.75
N VAL A 159 13.48 -14.19 6.53
CA VAL A 159 12.31 -13.88 5.69
C VAL A 159 12.47 -14.47 4.30
N LYS A 160 13.66 -14.37 3.69
CA LYS A 160 13.91 -14.93 2.34
C LYS A 160 13.70 -16.44 2.22
N ASP A 161 13.76 -17.17 3.34
CA ASP A 161 13.71 -18.63 3.41
C ASP A 161 12.31 -19.14 3.83
N LEU A 162 11.31 -18.27 3.99
CA LEU A 162 9.94 -18.66 4.32
C LEU A 162 9.31 -19.49 3.20
N ASN A 163 8.63 -20.57 3.60
CA ASN A 163 7.91 -21.48 2.74
C ASN A 163 6.43 -21.53 3.16
N PRO A 164 5.48 -21.63 2.21
CA PRO A 164 4.06 -21.82 2.53
C PRO A 164 3.87 -22.95 3.54
N GLY A 165 3.06 -22.68 4.58
CA GLY A 165 2.84 -23.60 5.70
C GLY A 165 3.79 -23.41 6.90
N ASP A 166 4.82 -22.57 6.80
CA ASP A 166 5.57 -22.14 7.98
C ASP A 166 4.61 -21.39 8.93
N ARG A 167 4.44 -21.88 10.16
CA ARG A 167 3.64 -21.19 11.19
C ARG A 167 4.50 -20.19 11.95
N ILE A 168 4.25 -18.89 11.73
CA ILE A 168 5.09 -17.80 12.20
C ILE A 168 4.37 -16.88 13.17
N LEU A 169 5.16 -16.25 14.05
CA LEU A 169 4.65 -15.37 15.10
C LEU A 169 4.03 -14.11 14.50
N ALA A 170 2.77 -13.87 14.87
CA ALA A 170 1.92 -12.75 14.50
C ALA A 170 1.16 -12.24 15.73
N ALA A 171 0.30 -11.24 15.55
CA ALA A 171 -0.65 -10.78 16.55
C ALA A 171 -2.07 -10.73 15.98
N ASP A 172 -3.06 -11.15 16.78
CA ASP A 172 -4.47 -11.00 16.43
C ASP A 172 -4.96 -9.56 16.63
N GLU A 173 -6.24 -9.30 16.32
CA GLU A 173 -6.85 -7.97 16.46
C GLU A 173 -6.86 -7.45 17.91
N GLN A 174 -6.79 -8.36 18.89
CA GLN A 174 -6.71 -8.04 20.31
C GLN A 174 -5.26 -7.82 20.77
N GLY A 175 -4.29 -8.07 19.89
CA GLY A 175 -2.87 -7.92 20.16
C GLY A 175 -2.26 -9.04 21.00
N LYS A 176 -2.93 -10.18 21.05
CA LYS A 176 -2.36 -11.40 21.62
C LYS A 176 -1.44 -12.03 20.59
N LEU A 177 -0.30 -12.53 21.05
CA LEU A 177 0.64 -13.24 20.18
C LEU A 177 0.07 -14.60 19.79
N VAL A 178 0.05 -14.87 18.49
CA VAL A 178 -0.47 -16.09 17.88
C VAL A 178 0.49 -16.59 16.80
N TYR A 179 0.42 -17.88 16.48
CA TYR A 179 1.13 -18.45 15.34
C TYR A 179 0.15 -18.67 14.18
N GLY A 180 0.44 -18.02 13.05
CA GLY A 180 -0.38 -18.12 11.83
C GLY A 180 0.46 -18.57 10.64
N ASP A 181 -0.19 -19.16 9.66
CA ASP A 181 0.50 -19.63 8.46
C ASP A 181 1.04 -18.44 7.65
N PHE A 182 2.30 -18.57 7.25
CA PHE A 182 2.80 -17.86 6.09
C PHE A 182 2.16 -18.45 4.83
N ILE A 183 1.49 -17.59 4.07
CA ILE A 183 0.73 -17.97 2.88
C ILE A 183 1.63 -17.88 1.66
N MET A 184 2.14 -16.67 1.38
CA MET A 184 2.98 -16.38 0.21
C MET A 184 3.68 -15.03 0.35
N PHE A 185 4.54 -14.68 -0.61
CA PHE A 185 5.02 -13.32 -0.79
C PHE A 185 4.11 -12.56 -1.77
N LEU A 186 3.61 -11.39 -1.36
CA LEU A 186 2.90 -10.45 -2.23
C LEU A 186 3.85 -9.77 -3.23
N ASP A 187 5.09 -9.58 -2.81
CA ASP A 187 6.20 -9.06 -3.61
C ASP A 187 7.49 -9.78 -3.20
N LYS A 188 8.32 -10.15 -4.19
CA LYS A 188 9.57 -10.90 -4.00
C LYS A 188 10.57 -10.53 -5.08
N GLU A 189 11.54 -9.69 -4.71
CA GLU A 189 12.66 -9.30 -5.56
C GLU A 189 13.99 -9.66 -4.89
N ALA A 190 14.53 -10.85 -5.15
CA ALA A 190 15.69 -11.37 -4.42
C ALA A 190 17.00 -10.58 -4.66
N THR A 191 17.17 -9.99 -5.85
CA THR A 191 18.39 -9.29 -6.27
C THR A 191 18.24 -7.77 -6.30
N ALA A 192 17.07 -7.23 -5.94
CA ALA A 192 16.86 -5.79 -5.93
C ALA A 192 17.63 -5.14 -4.78
N LYS A 193 18.33 -4.04 -5.08
CA LYS A 193 18.92 -3.17 -4.07
C LYS A 193 17.92 -2.04 -3.78
N LYS A 194 17.38 -2.01 -2.57
CA LYS A 194 16.40 -0.99 -2.14
C LYS A 194 16.91 -0.23 -0.93
N LEU A 195 16.42 1.00 -0.76
CA LEU A 195 16.64 1.80 0.44
C LEU A 195 15.61 1.44 1.51
N PHE A 196 16.07 1.16 2.72
CA PHE A 196 15.23 0.78 3.86
C PHE A 196 15.37 1.80 4.98
N TYR A 197 14.27 2.00 5.71
CA TYR A 197 14.28 2.62 7.03
C TYR A 197 14.71 1.59 8.05
N VAL A 198 15.72 1.93 8.84
CA VAL A 198 16.16 1.19 10.02
C VAL A 198 15.63 1.93 11.24
N ILE A 199 14.80 1.25 12.02
CA ILE A 199 14.15 1.80 13.21
C ILE A 199 14.64 0.98 14.40
N GLU A 200 15.29 1.67 15.34
CA GLU A 200 15.86 1.08 16.55
C GLU A 200 15.11 1.56 17.79
N THR A 201 14.83 0.65 18.70
CA THR A 201 14.14 0.93 19.97
C THR A 201 15.14 1.07 21.10
N LYS A 202 14.79 1.87 22.11
CA LYS A 202 15.66 2.17 23.26
C LYS A 202 15.83 0.96 24.19
N GLU A 203 14.74 0.52 24.82
CA GLU A 203 14.78 -0.59 25.78
C GLU A 203 13.48 -1.42 25.77
N PRO A 204 13.57 -2.75 25.54
CA PRO A 204 14.74 -3.45 25.06
C PRO A 204 15.15 -2.98 23.65
N GLN A 205 16.43 -3.12 23.32
CA GLN A 205 16.94 -2.78 22.00
C GLN A 205 16.46 -3.80 20.97
N LYS A 206 15.72 -3.31 19.98
CA LYS A 206 15.24 -4.05 18.81
C LYS A 206 15.44 -3.21 17.58
N THR A 207 15.63 -3.87 16.45
CA THR A 207 15.81 -3.21 15.16
C THR A 207 14.88 -3.83 14.14
N ILE A 208 14.02 -3.02 13.54
CA ILE A 208 13.24 -3.41 12.37
C ILE A 208 13.75 -2.63 11.15
N THR A 209 13.82 -3.31 10.01
CA THR A 209 14.26 -2.73 8.74
C THR A 209 13.19 -2.99 7.69
N LEU A 210 12.67 -1.93 7.09
CA LEU A 210 11.50 -1.99 6.20
C LEU A 210 11.51 -0.83 5.22
N THR A 211 10.94 -1.01 4.04
CA THR A 211 10.86 0.05 3.03
C THR A 211 9.94 1.20 3.48
N ALA A 212 10.07 2.35 2.84
CA ALA A 212 9.37 3.59 3.19
C ALA A 212 7.84 3.47 3.30
N ALA A 213 7.25 2.61 2.46
CA ALA A 213 5.81 2.38 2.34
C ALA A 213 5.27 1.26 3.23
N HIS A 214 6.14 0.55 3.95
CA HIS A 214 5.74 -0.55 4.79
C HIS A 214 5.09 -0.02 6.07
N LEU A 215 3.95 -0.59 6.47
CA LEU A 215 3.20 -0.13 7.64
C LEU A 215 3.74 -0.76 8.94
N LEU A 216 4.02 0.11 9.91
CA LEU A 216 4.34 -0.24 11.28
C LEU A 216 3.19 0.18 12.20
N PHE A 217 2.96 -0.58 13.27
CA PHE A 217 1.95 -0.22 14.26
C PHE A 217 2.53 0.67 15.36
N LEU A 218 1.93 1.85 15.51
CA LEU A 218 2.25 2.81 16.56
C LEU A 218 1.26 2.69 17.72
N SER A 219 1.76 2.89 18.94
CA SER A 219 0.92 3.08 20.11
C SER A 219 0.68 4.59 20.33
N PRO A 220 -0.58 5.06 20.40
CA PRO A 220 -0.85 6.48 20.64
C PRO A 220 -0.49 6.93 22.07
N ASN A 221 -0.45 6.01 23.04
CA ASN A 221 -0.03 6.29 24.41
C ASN A 221 0.75 5.11 25.01
N MET A 222 1.68 5.39 25.92
CA MET A 222 2.37 4.37 26.73
C MET A 222 1.45 3.72 27.78
N THR A 223 0.30 4.34 28.07
CA THR A 223 -0.50 4.08 29.28
C THR A 223 -1.86 3.43 29.02
N SER A 224 -2.30 3.30 27.77
CA SER A 224 -3.63 2.76 27.47
C SER A 224 -3.59 1.24 27.28
N ASN A 225 -4.28 0.51 28.16
CA ASN A 225 -4.60 -0.92 27.97
C ASN A 225 -5.55 -1.17 26.78
N ALA A 226 -6.11 -0.13 26.19
CA ALA A 226 -6.83 -0.21 24.92
C ALA A 226 -5.79 -0.21 23.78
N MET A 227 -5.48 -1.40 23.28
CA MET A 227 -4.63 -1.59 22.11
C MET A 227 -5.33 -1.01 20.88
N SER A 228 -4.94 0.19 20.46
CA SER A 228 -5.34 0.74 19.15
C SER A 228 -4.15 0.66 18.21
N PHE A 229 -4.16 -0.34 17.32
CA PHE A 229 -3.18 -0.49 16.27
C PHE A 229 -3.29 0.64 15.23
N GLN A 230 -2.63 1.76 15.50
CA GLN A 230 -2.54 2.83 14.53
C GLN A 230 -1.41 2.50 13.55
N ALA A 231 -1.77 2.10 12.33
CA ALA A 231 -0.79 1.85 11.29
C ALA A 231 -0.23 3.19 10.75
N ALA A 232 1.08 3.23 10.55
CA ALA A 232 1.77 4.35 9.94
C ALA A 232 2.87 3.85 9.00
N PHE A 233 3.11 4.56 7.91
CA PHE A 233 4.24 4.27 7.04
C PHE A 233 5.56 4.41 7.78
N ALA A 234 6.52 3.51 7.52
CA ALA A 234 7.87 3.58 8.07
C ALA A 234 8.54 4.94 7.85
N SER A 235 8.31 5.56 6.67
CA SER A 235 8.82 6.89 6.35
C SER A 235 8.27 8.03 7.23
N LYS A 236 7.15 7.79 7.92
CA LYS A 236 6.53 8.73 8.86
C LYS A 236 6.95 8.47 10.31
N VAL A 237 7.64 7.38 10.61
CA VAL A 237 8.11 7.07 11.97
C VAL A 237 9.23 8.03 12.37
N ARG A 238 9.21 8.49 13.63
CA ARG A 238 10.17 9.44 14.20
C ARG A 238 10.65 8.95 15.58
N PRO A 239 11.90 9.27 15.98
CA PRO A 239 12.35 9.10 17.36
C PRO A 239 11.35 9.68 18.37
N GLY A 240 11.17 8.99 19.50
CA GLY A 240 10.21 9.34 20.56
C GLY A 240 8.82 8.73 20.37
N GLN A 241 8.47 8.25 19.17
CA GLN A 241 7.23 7.48 18.97
C GLN A 241 7.34 6.08 19.57
N VAL A 242 6.21 5.40 19.72
CA VAL A 242 6.11 4.12 20.41
C VAL A 242 5.61 3.04 19.46
N ILE A 243 6.30 1.89 19.43
CA ILE A 243 5.99 0.74 18.58
C ILE A 243 5.82 -0.53 19.44
N TYR A 244 5.29 -1.60 18.85
CA TYR A 244 5.05 -2.85 19.56
C TYR A 244 6.10 -3.92 19.27
N ILE A 245 6.55 -4.60 20.33
CA ILE A 245 7.43 -5.77 20.24
C ILE A 245 6.81 -6.98 20.94
N ALA A 246 7.24 -8.18 20.57
CA ALA A 246 6.84 -9.39 21.28
C ALA A 246 7.56 -9.52 22.63
N GLU A 247 6.79 -9.67 23.72
CA GLU A 247 7.34 -10.00 25.04
C GLU A 247 7.33 -11.52 25.27
N ARG A 248 8.53 -12.11 25.40
CA ARG A 248 8.71 -13.57 25.50
C ARG A 248 8.02 -14.20 26.72
N ASN A 249 7.86 -13.45 27.82
CA ASN A 249 7.37 -14.01 29.08
C ASN A 249 5.84 -14.07 29.18
N ASN A 250 5.14 -13.12 28.56
CA ASN A 250 3.69 -12.94 28.77
C ASN A 250 2.82 -13.26 27.54
N LYS A 251 3.41 -13.69 26.42
CA LYS A 251 2.70 -13.89 25.13
C LYS A 251 1.88 -12.65 24.70
N GLN A 252 2.34 -11.47 25.09
CA GLN A 252 1.70 -10.19 24.81
C GLN A 252 2.66 -9.26 24.08
N LEU A 253 2.09 -8.23 23.46
CA LEU A 253 2.84 -7.13 22.89
C LEU A 253 3.23 -6.13 23.96
N LYS A 254 4.45 -5.62 23.87
CA LYS A 254 4.99 -4.56 24.73
C LYS A 254 5.25 -3.33 23.89
N ALA A 255 4.78 -2.18 24.38
CA ALA A 255 5.04 -0.88 23.79
C ALA A 255 6.47 -0.40 24.15
N VAL A 256 7.24 0.04 23.17
CA VAL A 256 8.63 0.50 23.34
C VAL A 256 8.91 1.76 22.52
N THR A 257 9.77 2.63 23.05
CA THR A 257 10.13 3.89 22.39
C THR A 257 11.14 3.68 21.28
N VAL A 258 10.90 4.31 20.13
CA VAL A 258 11.86 4.46 19.03
C VAL A 258 12.95 5.45 19.44
N GLU A 259 14.20 5.04 19.35
CA GLU A 259 15.38 5.85 19.67
C GLU A 259 16.02 6.43 18.40
N HIS A 260 16.19 5.60 17.37
CA HIS A 260 16.84 6.02 16.13
C HIS A 260 16.05 5.60 14.90
N VAL A 261 16.06 6.48 13.89
CA VAL A 261 15.50 6.23 12.57
C VAL A 261 16.51 6.74 11.53
N TYR A 262 17.00 5.86 10.67
CA TYR A 262 17.94 6.21 9.61
C TYR A 262 17.73 5.34 8.37
N LEU A 263 18.40 5.70 7.27
CA LEU A 263 18.28 5.01 5.99
C LEU A 263 19.51 4.14 5.73
N LYS A 264 19.30 2.95 5.19
CA LYS A 264 20.37 2.04 4.76
C LYS A 264 19.92 1.18 3.59
N GLU A 265 20.83 0.94 2.64
CA GLU A 265 20.55 0.06 1.51
C GLU A 265 20.71 -1.41 1.91
N TYR A 266 19.76 -2.25 1.48
CA TYR A 266 19.85 -3.69 1.62
C TYR A 266 19.49 -4.37 0.30
N MET A 267 20.00 -5.60 0.15
CA MET A 267 19.66 -6.49 -0.97
C MET A 267 18.46 -7.35 -0.61
N GLY A 268 17.58 -7.53 -1.59
CA GLY A 268 16.39 -8.35 -1.47
C GLY A 268 15.22 -7.58 -0.86
N ALA A 269 14.04 -7.71 -1.46
CA ALA A 269 12.80 -7.13 -0.97
C ALA A 269 11.70 -8.19 -0.96
N TYR A 270 11.09 -8.41 0.22
CA TYR A 270 10.12 -9.47 0.45
C TYR A 270 8.91 -8.92 1.22
N ALA A 271 7.70 -9.12 0.70
CA ALA A 271 6.44 -8.75 1.34
C ALA A 271 5.67 -10.01 1.77
N PRO A 272 5.96 -10.59 2.95
CA PRO A 272 5.30 -11.81 3.41
C PRO A 272 3.84 -11.54 3.79
N LEU A 273 2.95 -12.47 3.44
CA LEU A 273 1.54 -12.47 3.84
C LEU A 273 1.27 -13.61 4.83
N THR A 274 0.63 -13.28 5.94
CA THR A 274 0.13 -14.23 6.94
C THR A 274 -1.39 -14.26 7.00
N THR A 275 -1.95 -15.31 7.60
CA THR A 275 -3.40 -15.43 7.87
C THR A 275 -3.95 -14.26 8.70
N GLN A 276 -3.16 -13.77 9.66
CA GLN A 276 -3.52 -12.64 10.54
C GLN A 276 -3.33 -11.28 9.86
N GLY A 277 -2.61 -11.22 8.73
CA GLY A 277 -2.23 -9.94 8.11
C GLY A 277 -1.21 -9.13 8.92
N THR A 278 -0.70 -9.66 10.04
CA THR A 278 0.37 -9.07 10.86
C THR A 278 1.54 -10.04 10.97
N ILE A 279 2.72 -9.54 11.30
CA ILE A 279 3.94 -10.33 11.41
C ILE A 279 4.92 -9.72 12.40
N LEU A 280 5.65 -10.56 13.15
CA LEU A 280 6.73 -10.11 14.03
C LEU A 280 8.08 -10.26 13.30
N ILE A 281 8.61 -9.13 12.80
CA ILE A 281 9.92 -9.07 12.14
C ILE A 281 10.98 -8.63 13.14
N ASN A 282 12.00 -9.46 13.36
CA ASN A 282 13.01 -9.26 14.41
C ASN A 282 12.37 -9.06 15.81
N GLY A 283 11.16 -9.60 16.00
CA GLY A 283 10.37 -9.43 17.23
C GLY A 283 9.64 -8.08 17.34
N VAL A 284 9.57 -7.28 16.28
CA VAL A 284 8.80 -6.03 16.17
C VAL A 284 7.57 -6.26 15.31
N LEU A 285 6.41 -5.77 15.76
CA LEU A 285 5.14 -5.97 15.06
C LEU A 285 5.03 -5.05 13.85
N ALA A 286 4.73 -5.63 12.70
CA ALA A 286 4.43 -4.92 11.47
C ALA A 286 3.18 -5.50 10.79
N SER A 287 2.59 -4.71 9.91
CA SER A 287 1.54 -5.18 9.01
C SER A 287 2.16 -6.06 7.92
N CYS A 288 1.42 -7.01 7.36
CA CYS A 288 1.80 -7.67 6.09
C CYS A 288 1.45 -6.81 4.87
N TYR A 289 0.69 -5.72 5.09
CA TYR A 289 0.20 -4.84 4.03
C TYR A 289 0.98 -3.55 3.94
N ALA A 290 0.96 -3.00 2.73
CA ALA A 290 1.64 -1.78 2.36
C ALA A 290 0.72 -0.89 1.52
N VAL A 291 1.08 0.39 1.34
CA VAL A 291 0.45 1.33 0.38
C VAL A 291 -0.97 1.81 0.75
N ILE A 292 -1.70 1.12 1.64
CA ILE A 292 -2.99 1.55 2.20
C ILE A 292 -2.77 1.86 3.68
N GLU A 293 -3.03 3.09 4.14
CA GLU A 293 -2.78 3.48 5.55
C GLU A 293 -3.63 2.70 6.56
N GLU A 294 -4.72 2.08 6.12
CA GLU A 294 -5.59 1.28 6.97
C GLU A 294 -5.43 -0.23 6.76
N HIS A 295 -4.75 -0.88 7.70
CA HIS A 295 -4.55 -2.32 7.76
C HIS A 295 -5.86 -3.11 7.59
N LYS A 296 -6.98 -2.67 8.22
CA LYS A 296 -8.27 -3.37 8.18
C LYS A 296 -8.82 -3.53 6.76
N TRP A 297 -8.71 -2.48 5.93
CA TRP A 297 -9.21 -2.51 4.56
C TRP A 297 -8.35 -3.38 3.65
N ALA A 298 -7.02 -3.27 3.77
CA ALA A 298 -6.13 -4.19 3.08
C ALA A 298 -6.40 -5.64 3.50
N HIS A 299 -6.61 -5.89 4.78
CA HIS A 299 -6.93 -7.20 5.32
C HIS A 299 -8.22 -7.79 4.72
N TRP A 300 -9.27 -6.97 4.57
CA TRP A 300 -10.51 -7.34 3.91
C TRP A 300 -10.32 -7.61 2.41
N ALA A 301 -9.59 -6.76 1.69
CA ALA A 301 -9.35 -6.93 0.26
C ALA A 301 -8.64 -8.27 -0.05
N PHE A 302 -7.77 -8.72 0.85
CA PHE A 302 -7.06 -10.00 0.74
C PHE A 302 -7.79 -11.19 1.41
N ALA A 303 -9.01 -11.01 1.92
CA ALA A 303 -9.75 -12.09 2.60
C ALA A 303 -10.00 -13.35 1.73
N PRO A 304 -10.38 -13.26 0.44
CA PRO A 304 -10.59 -14.44 -0.39
C PRO A 304 -9.33 -15.32 -0.51
N LEU A 305 -8.17 -14.69 -0.69
CA LEU A 305 -6.88 -15.39 -0.75
C LEU A 305 -6.55 -16.07 0.59
N ARG A 306 -6.81 -15.39 1.71
CA ARG A 306 -6.57 -15.93 3.05
C ARG A 306 -7.50 -17.07 3.46
N MET A 307 -8.72 -17.14 2.90
CA MET A 307 -9.69 -18.22 3.19
C MET A 307 -9.53 -19.44 2.27
N SER A 308 -8.69 -19.35 1.24
CA SER A 308 -8.46 -20.43 0.27
C SER A 308 -7.33 -21.40 0.66
N TYR A 309 -6.68 -21.15 1.80
CA TYR A 309 -5.61 -21.95 2.42
C TYR A 309 -5.98 -22.23 3.88
#